data_AF-A0A2D0NGC1-F1
#
_entry.id   AF-A0A2D0NGC1-F1
#
_cell.length_a   1.000
_cell.length_b   1.000
_cell.length_c   1.000
_cell.angle_alpha   90.00
_cell.angle_beta   90.00
_cell.angle_gamma   90.00
#
_symmetry.space_group_name_H-M   'P 1'
#
loop_
_entity.id
_entity.type
_entity.pdbx_description
1 polymer ?
#
loop_
_entity_poly.entity_id
_entity_poly.type
_entity_poly.pdbx_seq_one_letter_code
_entity_poly.pdbx_strand_id
1 'polypeptide(L)'
;MPIARLIKKWTLPLSLILLAIALGIAFKLFSLTVEHRLWGYRPLFMYLFGWAGIVLFIAWNRERKGRIFHWQRVGLATLSGLILGLGFPGFIPFPWLLFIAFVPLLILEDAVDKARAAGEKVKLFPYAYHIFFIWNSIATFWVTNTALAAGLFAIAVNALLMWIPIWLFQQTKRTLPRFGLVAFIAYWLTFEYLHMHWDLSWPWLSLGNAFAQMYPTVQWYEYTGAFGGSLWILLMNVLLFRIWQLRQKGEAVAMVKWGQVAALVVLPIAISLALYYSYPETSADREVVVIQTNYEPHYEKFDGKSERDQIEEIIAMIKTQIDEQTDYVVLPETVFGYARKDELNRYPAVAQLRTGLQDYPGLVLISGLQALHILGADEPHTRATREEQDRNGQTYYLEIYNAAAQFTIGTEETQFYKKSKLVPGAEIFPFPWLFFFMKPVVDQLGGTTAGFGSQPERTPMISNKGRIAPVICYESIYGEYFAGYVRQGAQAAFIMTNDGWWDNTPGHRQHLYFASLRSIETRRSIARAANVGRSAFINERGDRVSSAKYDEAVALKDTISLNDSITFYVRWGDLIARIALFLSLLCLVGMIAARLKARVDKGNAEA
;
A
#
# COMPACT_ATOMS: atom_id res chain seq x y z
N MET A 1 -28.41 37.33 0.02
CA MET A 1 -27.98 38.00 1.27
C MET A 1 -28.32 37.27 2.60
N PRO A 2 -29.45 36.53 2.76
CA PRO A 2 -29.77 35.90 4.05
C PRO A 2 -28.94 34.64 4.39
N ILE A 3 -28.58 33.83 3.38
CA ILE A 3 -27.83 32.58 3.57
C ILE A 3 -26.40 32.82 4.10
N ALA A 4 -25.69 33.82 3.57
CA ALA A 4 -24.32 34.12 4.01
C ALA A 4 -24.23 34.60 5.48
N ARG A 5 -25.24 35.34 5.96
CA ARG A 5 -25.34 35.73 7.37
C ARG A 5 -25.68 34.54 8.26
N LEU A 6 -26.55 33.63 7.79
CA LEU A 6 -26.87 32.39 8.50
C LEU A 6 -25.65 31.47 8.64
N ILE A 7 -24.91 31.24 7.54
CA ILE A 7 -23.69 30.43 7.53
C ILE A 7 -22.68 31.01 8.55
N LYS A 8 -22.46 32.32 8.51
CA LYS A 8 -21.53 32.99 9.43
C LYS A 8 -21.94 32.89 10.92
N LYS A 9 -23.24 32.79 11.22
CA LYS A 9 -23.77 32.60 12.58
C LYS A 9 -23.49 31.19 13.11
N TRP A 10 -23.54 30.18 12.24
CA TRP A 10 -23.45 28.77 12.63
C TRP A 10 -22.06 28.14 12.44
N THR A 11 -21.12 28.80 11.76
CA THR A 11 -19.78 28.26 11.49
C THR A 11 -18.99 27.89 12.75
N LEU A 12 -18.93 28.77 13.75
CA LEU A 12 -18.24 28.48 15.02
C LEU A 12 -18.97 27.42 15.85
N PRO A 13 -20.30 27.52 16.13
CA PRO A 13 -21.00 26.48 16.86
C PRO A 13 -20.84 25.09 16.23
N LEU A 14 -20.99 24.99 14.90
CA LEU A 14 -20.82 23.72 14.18
C LEU A 14 -19.38 23.21 14.26
N SER A 15 -18.39 24.10 14.11
CA SER A 15 -16.98 23.75 14.30
C SER A 15 -16.70 23.14 15.67
N LEU A 16 -17.18 23.79 16.75
CA LEU A 16 -17.00 23.30 18.11
C LEU A 16 -17.69 21.96 18.35
N ILE A 17 -18.90 21.78 17.82
CA ILE A 17 -19.62 20.49 17.90
C ILE A 17 -18.83 19.37 17.22
N LEU A 18 -18.35 19.60 15.99
CA LEU A 18 -17.59 18.58 15.25
C LEU A 18 -16.26 18.24 15.93
N LEU A 19 -15.56 19.24 16.47
CA LEU A 19 -14.32 19.03 17.23
C LEU A 19 -14.58 18.27 18.54
N ALA A 20 -15.67 18.59 19.25
CA ALA A 20 -16.05 17.87 20.46
C ALA A 20 -16.40 16.40 20.16
N ILE A 21 -17.12 16.12 19.06
CA ILE A 21 -17.39 14.76 18.60
C ILE A 21 -16.08 14.03 18.28
N ALA A 22 -15.18 14.65 17.52
CA ALA A 22 -13.90 14.04 17.17
C ALA A 22 -13.03 13.74 18.39
N LEU A 23 -13.00 14.65 19.38
CA LEU A 23 -12.29 14.46 20.64
C LEU A 23 -12.91 13.34 21.48
N GLY A 24 -14.24 13.25 21.53
CA GLY A 24 -14.94 12.15 22.20
C GLY A 24 -14.63 10.80 21.57
N ILE A 25 -14.57 10.73 20.23
CA ILE A 25 -14.14 9.52 19.52
C ILE A 25 -12.68 9.20 19.85
N ALA A 26 -11.77 10.17 19.79
CA ALA A 26 -10.36 9.97 20.11
C ALA A 26 -10.15 9.46 21.54
N PHE A 27 -10.88 10.01 22.51
CA PHE A 27 -10.89 9.52 23.88
C PHE A 27 -11.39 8.07 23.97
N LYS A 28 -12.46 7.73 23.24
CA LYS A 28 -12.94 6.35 23.22
C LYS A 28 -11.96 5.39 22.55
N LEU A 29 -11.26 5.81 21.49
CA LEU A 29 -10.18 5.02 20.88
C LEU A 29 -9.10 4.71 21.90
N PHE A 30 -8.64 5.72 22.64
CA PHE A 30 -7.66 5.54 23.71
C PHE A 30 -8.13 4.58 24.80
N SER A 31 -9.40 4.71 25.27
CA SER A 31 -9.98 3.78 26.25
C SER A 31 -10.04 2.35 25.71
N LEU A 32 -10.39 2.14 24.44
CA LEU A 32 -10.42 0.81 23.82
C LEU A 32 -9.02 0.19 23.72
N THR A 33 -7.98 1.00 23.46
CA THR A 33 -6.59 0.53 23.49
C THR A 33 -6.20 0.00 24.87
N VAL A 34 -6.59 0.71 25.93
CA VAL A 34 -6.35 0.27 27.33
C VAL A 34 -7.18 -0.96 27.70
N GLU A 35 -8.39 -1.09 27.15
CA GLU A 35 -9.27 -2.25 27.35
C GLU A 35 -8.91 -3.47 26.49
N HIS A 36 -7.83 -3.42 25.70
CA HIS A 36 -7.47 -4.46 24.73
C HIS A 36 -8.61 -4.81 23.76
N ARG A 37 -9.25 -3.79 23.17
CA ARG A 37 -10.38 -3.93 22.24
C ARG A 37 -10.15 -3.22 20.92
N LEU A 38 -10.57 -3.87 19.84
CA LEU A 38 -10.53 -3.32 18.49
C LEU A 38 -11.54 -2.17 18.30
N TRP A 39 -11.24 -1.26 17.36
CA TRP A 39 -12.02 -0.03 17.19
C TRP A 39 -12.57 0.27 15.79
N GLY A 40 -12.37 -0.60 14.80
CA GLY A 40 -13.08 -0.63 13.53
C GLY A 40 -13.08 0.67 12.73
N TYR A 41 -14.27 1.19 12.41
CA TYR A 41 -14.47 2.40 11.58
C TYR A 41 -14.38 3.72 12.34
N ARG A 42 -14.21 3.69 13.67
CA ARG A 42 -14.16 4.91 14.50
C ARG A 42 -13.09 5.92 14.05
N PRO A 43 -11.87 5.52 13.62
CA PRO A 43 -10.87 6.47 13.15
C PRO A 43 -11.34 7.29 11.93
N LEU A 44 -12.11 6.71 11.01
CA LEU A 44 -12.66 7.45 9.86
C LEU A 44 -13.48 8.66 10.33
N PHE A 45 -14.40 8.43 11.27
CA PHE A 45 -15.26 9.48 11.79
C PHE A 45 -14.47 10.51 12.58
N MET A 46 -13.45 10.09 13.35
CA MET A 46 -12.52 11.00 14.01
C MET A 46 -11.85 11.94 13.00
N TYR A 47 -11.31 11.40 11.90
CA TYR A 47 -10.67 12.22 10.86
C TYR A 47 -11.65 13.16 10.18
N LEU A 48 -12.80 12.67 9.73
CA LEU A 48 -13.77 13.47 8.98
C LEU A 48 -14.37 14.59 9.83
N PHE A 49 -14.80 14.30 11.06
CA PHE A 49 -15.36 15.32 11.95
C PHE A 49 -14.28 16.28 12.45
N GLY A 50 -13.10 15.77 12.84
CA GLY A 50 -11.99 16.60 13.30
C GLY A 50 -11.53 17.57 12.20
N TRP A 51 -11.33 17.08 10.98
CA TRP A 51 -10.88 17.88 9.85
C TRP A 51 -11.94 18.89 9.39
N ALA A 52 -13.21 18.49 9.30
CA ALA A 52 -14.30 19.40 9.01
C ALA A 52 -14.41 20.50 10.08
N GLY A 53 -14.30 20.14 11.36
CA GLY A 53 -14.26 21.07 12.49
C GLY A 53 -13.13 22.09 12.37
N ILE A 54 -11.90 21.64 12.03
CA ILE A 54 -10.74 22.51 11.79
C ILE A 54 -10.98 23.46 10.63
N VAL A 55 -11.49 22.98 9.49
CA VAL A 55 -11.76 23.82 8.31
C VAL A 55 -12.80 24.89 8.62
N LEU A 56 -13.88 24.53 9.32
CA LEU A 56 -14.90 25.49 9.77
C LEU A 56 -14.33 26.51 10.75
N PHE A 57 -13.46 26.10 11.67
CA PHE A 57 -12.78 27.01 12.60
C PHE A 57 -11.91 28.03 11.85
N ILE A 58 -11.11 27.55 10.88
CA ILE A 58 -10.28 28.42 10.03
C ILE A 58 -11.16 29.40 9.25
N ALA A 59 -12.28 28.92 8.69
CA ALA A 59 -13.23 29.77 7.97
C ALA A 59 -13.79 30.88 8.86
N TRP A 60 -14.32 30.51 10.03
CA TRP A 60 -14.84 31.46 11.01
C TRP A 60 -13.78 32.48 11.45
N ASN A 61 -12.56 32.03 11.79
CA ASN A 61 -11.48 32.90 12.25
C ASN A 61 -11.07 33.91 11.17
N ARG A 62 -11.03 33.51 9.89
CA ARG A 62 -10.74 34.41 8.78
C ARG A 62 -11.87 35.43 8.57
N GLU A 63 -13.13 34.98 8.53
CA GLU A 63 -14.29 35.86 8.36
C GLU A 63 -14.51 36.81 9.55
N ARG A 64 -14.13 36.40 10.76
CA ARG A 64 -14.11 37.25 11.97
C ARG A 64 -13.06 38.35 11.86
N LYS A 65 -11.89 38.06 11.29
CA LYS A 65 -10.80 39.01 11.03
C LYS A 65 -11.02 39.86 9.76
N GLY A 66 -12.22 39.87 9.20
CA GLY A 66 -12.55 40.62 7.98
C GLY A 66 -11.88 40.09 6.70
N ARG A 67 -11.28 38.89 6.73
CA ARG A 67 -10.63 38.27 5.56
C ARG A 67 -11.64 37.39 4.82
N ILE A 68 -11.70 37.53 3.50
CA ILE A 68 -12.57 36.70 2.65
C ILE A 68 -12.15 35.22 2.75
N PHE A 69 -13.13 34.34 2.93
CA PHE A 69 -12.99 32.89 2.85
C PHE A 69 -13.68 32.38 1.59
N HIS A 70 -12.94 31.71 0.70
CA HIS A 70 -13.45 31.29 -0.60
C HIS A 70 -14.04 29.89 -0.52
N TRP A 71 -15.31 29.78 -0.11
CA TRP A 71 -16.04 28.51 0.02
C TRP A 71 -16.04 27.68 -1.27
N GLN A 72 -16.07 28.32 -2.45
CA GLN A 72 -15.97 27.61 -3.73
C GLN A 72 -14.64 26.88 -3.91
N ARG A 73 -13.51 27.49 -3.51
CA ARG A 73 -12.17 26.87 -3.60
C ARG A 73 -12.08 25.66 -2.67
N VAL A 74 -12.64 25.76 -1.47
CA VAL A 74 -12.74 24.63 -0.53
C VAL A 74 -13.69 23.56 -1.06
N GLY A 75 -14.81 23.93 -1.68
CA GLY A 75 -15.75 23.00 -2.29
C GLY A 75 -15.11 22.13 -3.38
N LEU A 76 -14.34 22.74 -4.29
CA LEU A 76 -13.58 22.01 -5.31
C LEU A 76 -12.54 21.06 -4.68
N ALA A 77 -11.84 21.53 -3.64
CA ALA A 77 -10.87 20.72 -2.90
C ALA A 77 -11.53 19.52 -2.20
N THR A 78 -12.62 19.74 -1.48
CA THR A 78 -13.42 18.67 -0.86
C THR A 78 -13.92 17.68 -1.90
N LEU A 79 -14.44 18.16 -3.03
CA LEU A 79 -14.95 17.29 -4.11
C LEU A 79 -13.84 16.38 -4.65
N SER A 80 -12.66 16.92 -4.95
CA SER A 80 -11.52 16.12 -5.41
C SER A 80 -11.10 15.07 -4.37
N GLY A 81 -10.98 15.45 -3.09
CA GLY A 81 -10.65 14.52 -2.00
C GLY A 81 -11.69 13.42 -1.80
N LEU A 82 -12.98 13.74 -1.89
CA LEU A 82 -14.07 12.77 -1.78
C LEU A 82 -14.07 11.78 -2.96
N ILE A 83 -13.91 12.27 -4.19
CA ILE A 83 -13.89 11.41 -5.37
C ILE A 83 -12.65 10.49 -5.34
N LEU A 84 -11.48 11.01 -4.94
CA LEU A 84 -10.28 10.18 -4.75
C LEU A 84 -10.50 9.10 -3.67
N GLY A 85 -11.07 9.48 -2.52
CA GLY A 85 -11.37 8.56 -1.41
C GLY A 85 -12.38 7.47 -1.77
N LEU A 86 -13.51 7.85 -2.35
CA LEU A 86 -14.60 6.94 -2.70
C LEU A 86 -14.31 6.11 -3.95
N GLY A 87 -13.49 6.63 -4.87
CA GLY A 87 -13.04 5.91 -6.05
C GLY A 87 -11.91 4.92 -5.77
N PHE A 88 -11.30 4.98 -4.58
CA PHE A 88 -10.31 3.99 -4.17
C PHE A 88 -11.00 2.74 -3.58
N PRO A 89 -10.46 1.52 -3.80
CA PRO A 89 -11.07 0.28 -3.33
C PRO A 89 -11.39 0.33 -1.84
N GLY A 90 -12.58 -0.11 -1.45
CA GLY A 90 -12.94 -0.24 -0.03
C GLY A 90 -14.42 -0.06 0.24
N PHE A 91 -14.92 1.16 0.03
CA PHE A 91 -16.34 1.50 0.24
C PHE A 91 -17.18 1.21 -0.99
N ILE A 92 -16.74 1.69 -2.15
CA ILE A 92 -17.48 1.58 -3.41
C ILE A 92 -16.55 0.94 -4.44
N PRO A 93 -16.93 -0.19 -5.06
CA PRO A 93 -16.12 -0.82 -6.09
C PRO A 93 -16.30 -0.10 -7.44
N PHE A 94 -15.97 1.19 -7.50
CA PHE A 94 -16.19 2.02 -8.69
C PHE A 94 -14.99 2.94 -8.98
N PRO A 95 -13.88 2.36 -9.50
CA PRO A 95 -12.62 3.10 -9.75
C PRO A 95 -12.74 4.19 -10.81
N TRP A 96 -13.80 4.17 -11.63
CA TRP A 96 -14.06 5.15 -12.68
C TRP A 96 -14.26 6.58 -12.15
N LEU A 97 -14.59 6.74 -10.85
CA LEU A 97 -14.57 8.06 -10.19
C LEU A 97 -13.20 8.73 -10.32
N LEU A 98 -12.11 7.96 -10.31
CA LEU A 98 -10.76 8.50 -10.38
C LEU A 98 -10.50 9.24 -11.70
N PHE A 99 -11.21 8.93 -12.78
CA PHE A 99 -11.09 9.63 -14.07
C PHE A 99 -11.48 11.11 -14.03
N ILE A 100 -12.25 11.52 -13.01
CA ILE A 100 -12.64 12.92 -12.80
C ILE A 100 -12.08 13.51 -11.51
N ALA A 101 -11.31 12.74 -10.73
CA ALA A 101 -10.95 13.11 -9.36
C ALA A 101 -9.97 14.28 -9.26
N PHE A 102 -9.03 14.43 -10.21
CA PHE A 102 -8.11 15.56 -10.28
C PHE A 102 -8.67 16.75 -11.07
N VAL A 103 -9.79 16.63 -11.79
CA VAL A 103 -10.39 17.75 -12.54
C VAL A 103 -10.72 18.94 -11.61
N PRO A 104 -11.38 18.77 -10.45
CA PRO A 104 -11.61 19.90 -9.53
C PRO A 104 -10.32 20.50 -8.97
N LEU A 105 -9.28 19.68 -8.72
CA LEU A 105 -7.96 20.18 -8.31
C LEU A 105 -7.32 21.06 -9.40
N LEU A 106 -7.38 20.63 -10.67
CA LEU A 106 -6.81 21.37 -11.79
C LEU A 106 -7.58 22.69 -12.04
N ILE A 107 -8.91 22.68 -11.89
CA ILE A 107 -9.74 23.89 -11.91
C ILE A 107 -9.36 24.85 -10.78
N LEU A 108 -9.19 24.31 -9.57
CA LEU A 108 -8.78 25.08 -8.40
C LEU A 108 -7.38 25.68 -8.59
N GLU A 109 -6.44 24.93 -9.15
CA GLU A 109 -5.09 25.40 -9.44
C GLU A 109 -5.11 26.53 -10.49
N ASP A 110 -5.88 26.39 -11.57
CA ASP A 110 -6.08 27.45 -12.58
C ASP A 110 -6.68 28.73 -11.97
N ALA A 111 -7.67 28.59 -11.07
CA ALA A 111 -8.27 29.71 -10.36
C ALA A 111 -7.28 30.39 -9.40
N VAL A 112 -6.42 29.61 -8.72
CA VAL A 112 -5.35 30.14 -7.86
C VAL A 112 -4.30 30.87 -8.69
N ASP A 113 -3.90 30.34 -9.83
CA ASP A 113 -2.95 30.97 -10.74
C ASP A 113 -3.47 32.32 -11.26
N LYS A 114 -4.72 32.38 -11.73
CA LYS A 114 -5.39 33.63 -12.14
C LYS A 114 -5.48 34.65 -11.01
N ALA A 115 -5.87 34.21 -9.82
CA ALA A 115 -5.96 35.08 -8.65
C ALA A 115 -4.59 35.67 -8.26
N ARG A 116 -3.51 34.88 -8.32
CA ARG A 116 -2.15 35.40 -8.09
C ARG A 116 -1.71 36.38 -9.16
N ALA A 117 -2.05 36.13 -10.43
CA ALA A 117 -1.78 37.08 -11.51
C ALA A 117 -2.53 38.41 -11.31
N ALA A 118 -3.70 38.38 -10.68
CA ALA A 118 -4.46 39.56 -10.25
C ALA A 118 -3.97 40.19 -8.93
N GLY A 119 -2.87 39.71 -8.35
CA GLY A 119 -2.27 40.27 -7.13
C GLY A 119 -2.77 39.67 -5.81
N GLU A 120 -3.66 38.66 -5.82
CA GLU A 120 -4.10 38.01 -4.59
C GLU A 120 -2.98 37.18 -3.93
N LYS A 121 -2.80 37.35 -2.61
CA LYS A 121 -1.89 36.53 -1.78
C LYS A 121 -2.52 35.17 -1.43
N VAL A 122 -2.84 34.36 -2.44
CA VAL A 122 -3.40 33.00 -2.26
C VAL A 122 -2.33 31.92 -2.35
N LYS A 123 -2.48 30.82 -1.61
CA LYS A 123 -1.60 29.63 -1.69
C LYS A 123 -2.41 28.39 -2.08
N LEU A 124 -1.86 27.52 -2.94
CA LEU A 124 -2.47 26.24 -3.31
C LEU A 124 -2.33 25.19 -2.21
N PHE A 125 -1.23 25.23 -1.45
CA PHE A 125 -0.92 24.31 -0.35
C PHE A 125 -2.11 23.91 0.54
N PRO A 126 -2.84 24.86 1.20
CA PRO A 126 -3.91 24.46 2.11
C PRO A 126 -5.02 23.66 1.44
N TYR A 127 -5.30 23.92 0.15
CA TYR A 127 -6.32 23.18 -0.59
C TYR A 127 -5.82 21.82 -1.07
N ALA A 128 -4.56 21.73 -1.53
CA ALA A 128 -3.94 20.46 -1.91
C ALA A 128 -3.80 19.52 -0.70
N TYR A 129 -3.32 20.03 0.44
CA TYR A 129 -3.27 19.26 1.68
C TYR A 129 -4.66 18.79 2.11
N HIS A 130 -5.68 19.66 2.02
CA HIS A 130 -7.08 19.29 2.30
C HIS A 130 -7.60 18.15 1.40
N ILE A 131 -7.30 18.17 0.09
CA ILE A 131 -7.65 17.09 -0.85
C ILE A 131 -7.04 15.76 -0.39
N PHE A 132 -5.73 15.76 -0.16
CA PHE A 132 -5.00 14.52 0.14
C PHE A 132 -5.25 14.03 1.55
N PHE A 133 -5.53 14.91 2.51
CA PHE A 133 -5.96 14.53 3.85
C PHE A 133 -7.30 13.80 3.80
N ILE A 134 -8.28 14.31 3.06
CA ILE A 134 -9.57 13.64 2.88
C ILE A 134 -9.38 12.29 2.17
N TRP A 135 -8.57 12.24 1.12
CA TRP A 135 -8.30 11.00 0.40
C TRP A 135 -7.69 9.93 1.32
N ASN A 136 -6.59 10.25 2.03
CA ASN A 136 -5.95 9.34 2.99
C ASN A 136 -6.91 8.93 4.12
N SER A 137 -7.74 9.87 4.60
CA SER A 137 -8.73 9.57 5.63
C SER A 137 -9.76 8.55 5.14
N ILE A 138 -10.26 8.65 3.91
CA ILE A 138 -11.28 7.73 3.41
C ILE A 138 -10.64 6.40 2.99
N ALA A 139 -9.53 6.44 2.24
CA ALA A 139 -8.96 5.24 1.65
C ALA A 139 -8.16 4.39 2.65
N THR A 140 -7.56 5.00 3.68
CA THR A 140 -6.59 4.36 4.58
C THR A 140 -6.79 4.69 6.08
N PHE A 141 -7.97 5.11 6.55
CA PHE A 141 -8.20 5.34 8.00
C PHE A 141 -7.82 4.12 8.86
N TRP A 142 -8.01 2.92 8.31
CA TRP A 142 -7.83 1.64 9.00
C TRP A 142 -6.39 1.39 9.45
N VAL A 143 -5.39 2.13 8.93
CA VAL A 143 -4.01 2.09 9.44
C VAL A 143 -3.94 2.51 10.91
N THR A 144 -4.89 3.35 11.33
CA THR A 144 -5.05 3.77 12.73
C THR A 144 -5.51 2.63 13.63
N ASN A 145 -5.98 1.50 13.08
CA ASN A 145 -6.32 0.30 13.86
C ASN A 145 -5.09 -0.42 14.37
N THR A 146 -3.95 -0.31 13.68
CA THR A 146 -2.69 -0.90 14.13
C THR A 146 -2.14 -0.16 15.36
N ALA A 147 -2.12 1.17 15.29
CA ALA A 147 -1.78 2.02 16.43
C ALA A 147 -2.28 3.45 16.17
N LEU A 148 -2.88 4.07 17.19
CA LEU A 148 -3.47 5.40 17.08
C LEU A 148 -2.44 6.45 16.61
N ALA A 149 -1.29 6.54 17.29
CA ALA A 149 -0.26 7.54 16.96
C ALA A 149 0.35 7.32 15.57
N ALA A 150 0.66 6.06 15.22
CA ALA A 150 1.24 5.72 13.93
C ALA A 150 0.27 6.00 12.77
N GLY A 151 -1.02 5.68 12.93
CA GLY A 151 -2.03 5.97 11.91
C GLY A 151 -2.26 7.46 11.69
N LEU A 152 -2.34 8.25 12.78
CA LEU A 152 -2.42 9.71 12.72
C LEU A 152 -1.22 10.30 11.95
N PHE A 153 -0.01 9.83 12.27
CA PHE A 153 1.22 10.24 11.60
C PHE A 153 1.20 9.87 10.11
N ALA A 154 0.88 8.61 9.77
CA ALA A 154 0.84 8.13 8.39
C ALA A 154 -0.11 8.96 7.51
N ILE A 155 -1.33 9.23 7.99
CA ILE A 155 -2.34 10.00 7.23
C ILE A 155 -1.91 11.46 7.05
N ALA A 156 -1.44 12.11 8.12
CA ALA A 156 -1.03 13.51 8.05
C ALA A 156 0.23 13.71 7.19
N VAL A 157 1.24 12.86 7.38
CA VAL A 157 2.52 12.96 6.65
C VAL A 157 2.35 12.57 5.19
N ASN A 158 1.62 11.49 4.89
CA ASN A 158 1.42 11.11 3.49
C ASN A 158 0.64 12.20 2.71
N ALA A 159 -0.39 12.80 3.33
CA ALA A 159 -1.09 13.94 2.73
C ALA A 159 -0.16 15.14 2.46
N LEU A 160 0.82 15.38 3.33
CA LEU A 160 1.85 16.41 3.14
C LEU A 160 2.81 16.05 2.00
N LEU A 161 3.21 14.78 1.88
CA LEU A 161 4.10 14.32 0.82
C LEU A 161 3.44 14.39 -0.56
N MET A 162 2.15 14.01 -0.66
CA MET A 162 1.35 14.12 -1.89
C MET A 162 1.19 15.56 -2.40
N TRP A 163 1.42 16.58 -1.55
CA TRP A 163 1.45 17.97 -2.00
C TRP A 163 2.67 18.30 -2.87
N ILE A 164 3.81 17.62 -2.67
CA ILE A 164 5.06 17.89 -3.38
C ILE A 164 4.92 17.84 -4.91
N PRO A 165 4.36 16.77 -5.53
CA PRO A 165 4.19 16.75 -6.98
C PRO A 165 3.27 17.86 -7.50
N ILE A 166 2.25 18.27 -6.73
CA ILE A 166 1.36 19.39 -7.08
C ILE A 166 2.10 20.73 -7.01
N TRP A 167 2.95 20.91 -6.01
CA TRP A 167 3.78 22.09 -5.90
C TRP A 167 4.76 22.20 -7.05
N LEU A 168 5.50 21.12 -7.36
CA LEU A 168 6.42 21.07 -8.50
C LEU A 168 5.71 21.33 -9.83
N PHE A 169 4.55 20.72 -10.04
CA PHE A 169 3.67 21.00 -11.18
C PHE A 169 3.38 22.49 -11.31
N GLN A 170 2.91 23.14 -10.24
CA GLN A 170 2.61 24.56 -10.26
C GLN A 170 3.85 25.41 -10.56
N GLN A 171 5.01 25.07 -9.98
CA GLN A 171 6.26 25.78 -10.27
C GLN A 171 6.68 25.66 -11.74
N THR A 172 6.59 24.45 -12.30
CA THR A 172 6.93 24.19 -13.70
C THR A 172 5.94 24.85 -14.64
N LYS A 173 4.63 24.73 -14.43
CA LYS A 173 3.59 25.35 -15.27
C LYS A 173 3.77 26.88 -15.38
N ARG A 174 4.18 27.55 -14.30
CA ARG A 174 4.42 29.00 -14.30
C ARG A 174 5.66 29.42 -15.08
N THR A 175 6.67 28.56 -15.08
CA THR A 175 7.96 28.84 -15.72
C THR A 175 7.96 28.38 -17.18
N LEU A 176 7.31 27.25 -17.44
CA LEU A 176 7.23 26.53 -18.71
C LEU A 176 5.76 26.11 -18.99
N PRO A 177 4.85 27.04 -19.34
CA PRO A 177 3.42 26.75 -19.46
C PRO A 177 3.07 25.63 -20.43
N ARG A 178 3.80 25.50 -21.53
CA ARG A 178 3.61 24.44 -22.54
C ARG A 178 3.78 23.03 -21.98
N PHE A 179 4.63 22.86 -20.97
CA PHE A 179 4.95 21.57 -20.36
C PHE A 179 4.23 21.32 -19.04
N GLY A 180 3.44 22.27 -18.53
CA GLY A 180 2.82 22.17 -17.20
C GLY A 180 2.01 20.89 -16.99
N LEU A 181 1.11 20.53 -17.90
CA LEU A 181 0.27 19.34 -17.75
C LEU A 181 1.05 18.02 -17.94
N VAL A 182 2.14 18.03 -18.71
CA VAL A 182 3.05 16.88 -18.82
C VAL A 182 3.83 16.71 -17.51
N ALA A 183 4.31 17.82 -16.95
CA ALA A 183 4.99 17.84 -15.66
C ALA A 183 4.09 17.34 -14.53
N PHE A 184 2.78 17.65 -14.55
CA PHE A 184 1.81 17.09 -13.60
C PHE A 184 1.82 15.55 -13.61
N ILE A 185 1.69 14.94 -14.80
CA ILE A 185 1.69 13.48 -14.95
C ILE A 185 3.04 12.90 -14.50
N ALA A 186 4.14 13.47 -15.00
CA ALA A 186 5.49 13.00 -14.73
C ALA A 186 5.80 13.04 -13.22
N TYR A 187 5.55 14.17 -12.55
CA TYR A 187 5.81 14.31 -11.12
C TYR A 187 4.92 13.40 -10.27
N TRP A 188 3.66 13.19 -10.65
CA TRP A 188 2.79 12.28 -9.91
C TRP A 188 3.26 10.82 -9.98
N LEU A 189 3.54 10.32 -11.19
CA LEU A 189 4.03 8.95 -11.37
C LEU A 189 5.42 8.76 -10.73
N THR A 190 6.26 9.80 -10.80
CA THR A 190 7.56 9.80 -10.11
C THR A 190 7.39 9.77 -8.61
N PHE A 191 6.42 10.51 -8.06
CA PHE A 191 6.10 10.48 -6.65
C PHE A 191 5.67 9.06 -6.22
N GLU A 192 4.72 8.44 -6.93
CA GLU A 192 4.30 7.06 -6.67
C GLU A 192 5.50 6.09 -6.68
N TYR A 193 6.38 6.21 -7.69
CA TYR A 193 7.59 5.40 -7.80
C TYR A 193 8.53 5.57 -6.61
N LEU A 194 8.92 6.81 -6.29
CA LEU A 194 9.80 7.08 -5.15
C LEU A 194 9.18 6.59 -3.83
N HIS A 195 7.86 6.65 -3.72
CA HIS A 195 7.13 6.13 -2.56
C HIS A 195 7.18 4.61 -2.40
N MET A 196 7.72 3.86 -3.36
CA MET A 196 7.99 2.42 -3.29
C MET A 196 9.46 2.08 -2.93
N HIS A 197 10.36 3.07 -2.91
CA HIS A 197 11.82 2.84 -2.90
C HIS A 197 12.58 3.45 -1.71
N TRP A 198 11.87 3.98 -0.71
CA TRP A 198 12.48 4.61 0.47
C TRP A 198 11.94 4.07 1.81
N ASP A 199 12.53 4.50 2.92
CA ASP A 199 12.20 4.01 4.27
C ASP A 199 10.77 4.35 4.72
N LEU A 200 10.16 5.44 4.21
CA LEU A 200 8.74 5.80 4.46
C LEU A 200 7.82 5.29 3.34
N SER A 201 8.09 4.11 2.81
CA SER A 201 7.38 3.58 1.66
C SER A 201 5.91 3.30 1.95
N TRP A 202 5.04 3.80 1.07
CA TRP A 202 3.59 3.61 1.15
C TRP A 202 3.03 3.34 -0.26
N PRO A 203 3.28 2.15 -0.84
CA PRO A 203 2.84 1.78 -2.18
C PRO A 203 1.31 1.68 -2.30
N TRP A 204 0.59 1.73 -1.18
CA TRP A 204 -0.84 1.47 -1.09
C TRP A 204 -1.68 2.38 -1.99
N LEU A 205 -1.51 3.70 -1.86
CA LEU A 205 -2.31 4.73 -2.56
C LEU A 205 -1.82 5.06 -3.98
N SER A 206 -1.16 4.12 -4.65
CA SER A 206 -0.87 4.24 -6.07
C SER A 206 -2.17 4.18 -6.87
N LEU A 207 -2.43 5.14 -7.76
CA LEU A 207 -3.71 5.27 -8.45
C LEU A 207 -4.10 4.00 -9.23
N GLY A 208 -3.13 3.33 -9.86
CA GLY A 208 -3.36 2.11 -10.62
C GLY A 208 -3.86 0.92 -9.80
N ASN A 209 -3.63 0.93 -8.49
CA ASN A 209 -4.19 -0.09 -7.58
C ASN A 209 -5.71 -0.01 -7.48
N ALA A 210 -6.33 1.10 -7.91
CA ALA A 210 -7.77 1.28 -7.79
C ALA A 210 -8.59 0.26 -8.58
N PHE A 211 -8.03 -0.29 -9.65
CA PHE A 211 -8.70 -1.27 -10.49
C PHE A 211 -8.67 -2.69 -9.94
N ALA A 212 -8.07 -2.92 -8.76
CA ALA A 212 -7.95 -4.25 -8.15
C ALA A 212 -9.29 -4.97 -7.91
N GLN A 213 -10.38 -4.22 -7.66
CA GLN A 213 -11.73 -4.77 -7.54
C GLN A 213 -12.40 -5.06 -8.89
N MET A 214 -11.93 -4.43 -9.97
CA MET A 214 -12.40 -4.58 -11.35
C MET A 214 -11.29 -5.16 -12.24
N TYR A 215 -10.58 -6.15 -11.71
CA TYR A 215 -9.40 -6.76 -12.31
C TYR A 215 -9.60 -7.33 -13.74
N PRO A 216 -10.81 -7.77 -14.20
CA PRO A 216 -11.00 -8.16 -15.61
C PRO A 216 -10.85 -6.99 -16.59
N THR A 217 -10.93 -5.74 -16.13
CA THR A 217 -10.80 -4.54 -16.99
C THR A 217 -9.36 -4.07 -17.19
N VAL A 218 -8.40 -4.71 -16.51
CA VAL A 218 -6.99 -4.31 -16.51
C VAL A 218 -6.02 -5.47 -16.77
N GLN A 219 -6.44 -6.48 -17.54
CA GLN A 219 -5.53 -7.57 -17.95
C GLN A 219 -4.29 -7.09 -18.69
N TRP A 220 -4.36 -5.95 -19.39
CA TRP A 220 -3.19 -5.32 -20.01
C TRP A 220 -2.11 -4.85 -19.01
N TYR A 221 -2.36 -4.93 -17.69
CA TYR A 221 -1.32 -4.72 -16.67
C TYR A 221 -0.17 -5.72 -16.80
N GLU A 222 -0.35 -6.86 -17.47
CA GLU A 222 0.76 -7.74 -17.85
C GLU A 222 1.83 -7.06 -18.72
N TYR A 223 1.52 -5.89 -19.31
CA TYR A 223 2.46 -5.07 -20.07
C TYR A 223 3.00 -3.86 -19.30
N THR A 224 2.19 -3.25 -18.44
CA THR A 224 2.51 -1.93 -17.88
C THR A 224 2.66 -1.90 -16.37
N GLY A 225 2.18 -2.93 -15.68
CA GLY A 225 1.92 -2.91 -14.25
C GLY A 225 0.89 -1.87 -13.85
N ALA A 226 0.70 -1.73 -12.54
CA ALA A 226 -0.16 -0.72 -11.92
C ALA A 226 0.16 0.72 -12.37
N PHE A 227 1.42 1.07 -12.66
CA PHE A 227 1.76 2.41 -13.15
C PHE A 227 1.07 2.77 -14.47
N GLY A 228 0.72 1.79 -15.30
CA GLY A 228 -0.11 2.00 -16.48
C GLY A 228 -1.50 2.50 -16.12
N GLY A 229 -2.12 1.93 -15.08
CA GLY A 229 -3.40 2.41 -14.55
C GLY A 229 -3.33 3.81 -13.96
N SER A 230 -2.25 4.14 -13.24
CA SER A 230 -2.01 5.49 -12.75
C SER A 230 -1.92 6.48 -13.91
N LEU A 231 -1.15 6.15 -14.96
CA LEU A 231 -1.06 6.97 -16.18
C LEU A 231 -2.42 7.12 -16.85
N TRP A 232 -3.21 6.05 -16.94
CA TRP A 232 -4.54 6.05 -17.53
C TRP A 232 -5.49 7.04 -16.82
N ILE A 233 -5.53 7.00 -15.49
CA ILE A 233 -6.31 7.93 -14.66
C ILE A 233 -5.86 9.38 -14.90
N LEU A 234 -4.55 9.64 -14.88
CA LEU A 234 -4.01 10.99 -15.04
C LEU A 234 -4.27 11.57 -16.43
N LEU A 235 -4.12 10.76 -17.49
CA LEU A 235 -4.42 11.16 -18.87
C LEU A 235 -5.89 11.54 -19.03
N MET A 236 -6.81 10.78 -18.43
CA MET A 236 -8.23 11.08 -18.47
C MET A 236 -8.55 12.41 -17.79
N ASN A 237 -8.00 12.64 -16.58
CA ASN A 237 -8.18 13.90 -15.87
C ASN A 237 -7.63 15.11 -16.65
N VAL A 238 -6.45 14.97 -17.25
CA VAL A 238 -5.84 16.02 -18.09
C VAL A 238 -6.69 16.30 -19.33
N LEU A 239 -7.23 15.28 -19.98
CA LEU A 239 -8.08 15.45 -21.16
C LEU A 239 -9.39 16.16 -20.80
N LEU A 240 -10.07 15.72 -19.74
CA LEU A 240 -11.31 16.34 -19.26
C LEU A 240 -11.09 17.77 -18.78
N PHE A 241 -9.97 18.04 -18.11
CA PHE A 241 -9.59 19.40 -17.73
C PHE A 241 -9.37 20.30 -18.96
N ARG A 242 -8.71 19.80 -20.02
CA ARG A 242 -8.56 20.56 -21.28
C ARG A 242 -9.90 20.84 -21.94
N ILE A 243 -10.82 19.88 -21.96
CA ILE A 243 -12.19 20.09 -22.45
C ILE A 243 -12.90 21.19 -21.66
N TRP A 244 -12.76 21.17 -20.33
CA TRP A 244 -13.28 22.23 -19.47
C TRP A 244 -12.66 23.59 -19.82
N GLN A 245 -11.34 23.68 -20.02
CA GLN A 245 -10.67 24.93 -20.41
C GLN A 245 -11.19 25.50 -21.73
N LEU A 246 -11.44 24.66 -22.75
CA LEU A 246 -12.02 25.09 -24.03
C LEU A 246 -13.42 25.69 -23.83
N ARG A 247 -14.28 25.01 -23.06
CA ARG A 247 -15.63 25.51 -22.75
C ARG A 247 -15.60 26.84 -22.02
N GLN A 248 -14.67 27.03 -21.09
CA GLN A 248 -14.53 28.31 -20.37
C GLN A 248 -14.08 29.47 -21.26
N LYS A 249 -13.45 29.18 -22.41
CA LYS A 249 -13.11 30.19 -23.42
C LYS A 249 -14.24 30.44 -24.44
N GLY A 250 -15.37 29.73 -24.31
CA GLY A 250 -16.45 29.76 -25.30
C GLY A 250 -16.12 29.02 -26.60
N GLU A 251 -15.02 28.25 -26.63
CA GLU A 251 -14.60 27.49 -27.80
C GLU A 251 -15.43 26.20 -27.93
N ALA A 252 -15.87 25.89 -29.15
CA ALA A 252 -16.57 24.64 -29.44
C ALA A 252 -15.65 23.43 -29.20
N VAL A 253 -16.13 22.44 -28.44
CA VAL A 253 -15.39 21.20 -28.21
C VAL A 253 -15.58 20.30 -29.42
N ALA A 254 -14.55 20.16 -30.25
CA ALA A 254 -14.58 19.27 -31.41
C ALA A 254 -14.97 17.83 -31.01
N MET A 255 -15.80 17.17 -31.82
CA MET A 255 -16.27 15.80 -31.59
C MET A 255 -15.10 14.80 -31.37
N VAL A 256 -13.95 15.05 -32.01
CA VAL A 256 -12.71 14.29 -31.82
C VAL A 256 -12.26 14.23 -30.35
N LYS A 257 -12.48 15.28 -29.54
CA LYS A 257 -12.13 15.26 -28.11
C LYS A 257 -12.98 14.28 -27.32
N TRP A 258 -14.28 14.20 -27.63
CA TRP A 258 -15.17 13.20 -27.04
C TRP A 258 -14.84 11.80 -27.54
N GLY A 259 -14.47 11.66 -28.82
CA GLY A 259 -13.91 10.42 -29.36
C GLY A 259 -12.65 9.96 -28.62
N GLN A 260 -11.75 10.89 -28.26
CA GLN A 260 -10.56 10.59 -27.45
C GLN A 260 -10.92 10.13 -26.03
N VAL A 261 -11.90 10.75 -25.38
CA VAL A 261 -12.41 10.30 -24.07
C VAL A 261 -12.97 8.89 -24.18
N ALA A 262 -13.85 8.65 -25.16
CA ALA A 262 -14.45 7.34 -25.37
C ALA A 262 -13.39 6.28 -25.68
N ALA A 263 -12.44 6.57 -26.58
CA ALA A 263 -11.36 5.66 -26.93
C ALA A 263 -10.46 5.34 -25.72
N LEU A 264 -10.10 6.34 -24.91
CA LEU A 264 -9.30 6.11 -23.70
C LEU A 264 -10.02 5.22 -22.69
N VAL A 265 -11.35 5.20 -22.63
CA VAL A 265 -12.07 4.29 -21.73
C VAL A 265 -12.29 2.91 -22.37
N VAL A 266 -12.87 2.90 -23.56
CA VAL A 266 -13.38 1.67 -24.19
C VAL A 266 -12.25 0.78 -24.68
N LEU A 267 -11.19 1.33 -25.28
CA LEU A 267 -10.14 0.53 -25.89
C LEU A 267 -9.35 -0.32 -24.87
N PRO A 268 -8.83 0.24 -23.75
CA PRO A 268 -8.12 -0.58 -22.77
C PRO A 268 -9.02 -1.65 -22.13
N ILE A 269 -10.30 -1.34 -21.89
CA ILE A 269 -11.26 -2.30 -21.34
C ILE A 269 -11.53 -3.41 -22.35
N ALA A 270 -11.79 -3.09 -23.61
CA ALA A 270 -12.03 -4.07 -24.66
C ALA A 270 -10.82 -5.01 -24.86
N ILE A 271 -9.60 -4.45 -24.86
CA ILE A 271 -8.37 -5.23 -24.90
C ILE A 271 -8.28 -6.15 -23.68
N SER A 272 -8.53 -5.63 -22.47
CA SER A 272 -8.49 -6.45 -21.26
C SER A 272 -9.50 -7.58 -21.27
N LEU A 273 -10.73 -7.32 -21.69
CA LEU A 273 -11.78 -8.34 -21.76
C LEU A 273 -11.44 -9.39 -22.81
N ALA A 274 -10.91 -8.98 -23.97
CA ALA A 274 -10.41 -9.93 -24.96
C ALA A 274 -9.32 -10.83 -24.37
N LEU A 275 -8.30 -10.24 -23.71
CA LEU A 275 -7.24 -10.98 -23.02
C LEU A 275 -7.79 -11.90 -21.94
N TYR A 276 -8.76 -11.44 -21.14
CA TYR A 276 -9.37 -12.20 -20.05
C TYR A 276 -10.06 -13.47 -20.55
N TYR A 277 -10.91 -13.34 -21.58
CA TYR A 277 -11.68 -14.46 -22.12
C TYR A 277 -10.88 -15.36 -23.07
N SER A 278 -9.75 -14.89 -23.60
CA SER A 278 -8.88 -15.70 -24.48
C SER A 278 -7.70 -16.36 -23.77
N TYR A 279 -7.48 -16.08 -22.48
CA TYR A 279 -6.30 -16.58 -21.77
C TYR A 279 -6.39 -18.11 -21.56
N PRO A 280 -5.42 -18.90 -22.04
CA PRO A 280 -5.42 -20.36 -21.87
C PRO A 280 -5.09 -20.72 -20.42
N GLU A 281 -5.82 -21.69 -19.85
CA GLU A 281 -5.47 -22.23 -18.53
C GLU A 281 -4.25 -23.17 -18.67
N THR A 282 -3.28 -23.02 -17.76
CA THR A 282 -2.07 -23.87 -17.74
C THR A 282 -2.35 -25.20 -17.04
N SER A 283 -1.66 -26.28 -17.46
CA SER A 283 -2.02 -27.67 -17.08
C SER A 283 -1.10 -28.31 -16.03
N ALA A 284 -0.18 -27.56 -15.43
CA ALA A 284 0.76 -28.07 -14.42
C ALA A 284 0.23 -27.78 -13.01
N ASP A 285 -0.92 -28.38 -12.69
CA ASP A 285 -1.62 -28.10 -11.45
C ASP A 285 -0.96 -28.78 -10.25
N ARG A 286 -1.00 -28.08 -9.11
CA ARG A 286 -0.57 -28.54 -7.80
C ARG A 286 -1.69 -28.37 -6.82
N GLU A 287 -1.93 -29.42 -6.05
CA GLU A 287 -2.95 -29.37 -5.01
C GLU A 287 -2.37 -28.74 -3.74
N VAL A 288 -3.07 -27.73 -3.22
CA VAL A 288 -2.57 -26.91 -2.13
C VAL A 288 -3.65 -26.73 -1.07
N VAL A 289 -3.23 -26.82 0.18
CA VAL A 289 -4.06 -26.48 1.34
C VAL A 289 -3.52 -25.22 2.00
N VAL A 290 -4.35 -24.20 2.18
CA VAL A 290 -4.02 -22.99 2.96
C VAL A 290 -4.75 -23.02 4.29
N ILE A 291 -4.04 -22.67 5.36
CA ILE A 291 -4.59 -22.63 6.72
C ILE A 291 -4.85 -21.18 7.14
N GLN A 292 -6.03 -20.92 7.69
CA GLN A 292 -6.39 -19.69 8.37
C GLN A 292 -6.66 -19.97 9.84
N THR A 293 -5.77 -19.53 10.73
CA THR A 293 -5.77 -19.88 12.16
C THR A 293 -6.67 -19.01 13.01
N ASN A 294 -6.91 -17.77 12.59
CA ASN A 294 -7.74 -16.77 13.25
C ASN A 294 -7.28 -16.34 14.67
N TYR A 295 -5.97 -16.19 14.90
CA TYR A 295 -5.46 -15.63 16.16
C TYR A 295 -5.32 -14.11 16.09
N GLU A 296 -6.08 -13.35 16.88
CA GLU A 296 -6.06 -11.89 16.86
C GLU A 296 -4.66 -11.33 17.22
N PRO A 297 -4.02 -10.49 16.37
CA PRO A 297 -2.62 -10.14 16.52
C PRO A 297 -2.26 -9.14 17.62
N HIS A 298 -3.20 -8.33 18.10
CA HIS A 298 -2.91 -7.31 19.11
C HIS A 298 -2.83 -7.91 20.51
N TYR A 299 -3.68 -8.89 20.82
CA TYR A 299 -3.88 -9.34 22.20
C TYR A 299 -3.92 -10.86 22.41
N GLU A 300 -4.28 -11.64 21.40
CA GLU A 300 -4.49 -13.09 21.59
C GLU A 300 -3.31 -13.91 21.10
N LYS A 301 -2.72 -13.53 19.96
CA LYS A 301 -1.70 -14.32 19.26
C LYS A 301 -0.46 -14.61 20.11
N PHE A 302 -0.05 -13.66 20.95
CA PHE A 302 1.21 -13.75 21.71
C PHE A 302 1.01 -14.08 23.20
N ASP A 303 -0.18 -13.88 23.75
CA ASP A 303 -0.47 -14.03 25.19
C ASP A 303 -1.54 -15.09 25.51
N GLY A 304 -2.25 -15.62 24.50
CA GLY A 304 -3.44 -16.46 24.71
C GLY A 304 -3.17 -17.95 24.93
N LYS A 305 -2.57 -18.64 23.94
CA LYS A 305 -2.33 -20.10 23.95
C LYS A 305 -0.85 -20.42 23.83
N SER A 306 -0.41 -21.53 24.43
CA SER A 306 0.95 -22.02 24.24
C SER A 306 1.19 -22.35 22.76
N GLU A 307 2.40 -22.12 22.26
CA GLU A 307 2.76 -22.42 20.87
C GLU A 307 2.48 -23.89 20.52
N ARG A 308 2.72 -24.81 21.48
CA ARG A 308 2.44 -26.24 21.32
C ARG A 308 0.98 -26.52 20.99
N ASP A 309 0.06 -25.89 21.72
CA ASP A 309 -1.38 -26.09 21.52
C ASP A 309 -1.85 -25.49 20.18
N GLN A 310 -1.29 -24.32 19.80
CA GLN A 310 -1.57 -23.71 18.51
C GLN A 310 -1.15 -24.63 17.34
N ILE A 311 0.03 -25.27 17.45
CA ILE A 311 0.52 -26.20 16.44
C ILE A 311 -0.34 -27.47 16.39
N GLU A 312 -0.82 -27.97 17.52
CA GLU A 312 -1.74 -29.11 17.55
C GLU A 312 -3.06 -28.81 16.82
N GLU A 313 -3.64 -27.63 17.05
CA GLU A 313 -4.83 -27.16 16.33
C GLU A 313 -4.56 -27.02 14.83
N ILE A 314 -3.43 -26.45 14.44
CA ILE A 314 -3.01 -26.33 13.04
C ILE A 314 -2.89 -27.71 12.38
N ILE A 315 -2.23 -28.67 13.03
CA ILE A 315 -2.11 -30.05 12.50
C ILE A 315 -3.49 -30.67 12.32
N ALA A 316 -4.39 -30.51 13.29
CA ALA A 316 -5.76 -31.01 13.19
C ALA A 316 -6.48 -30.39 11.98
N MET A 317 -6.37 -29.08 11.78
CA MET A 317 -6.95 -28.37 10.63
C MET A 317 -6.37 -28.88 9.30
N ILE A 318 -5.05 -29.03 9.20
CA ILE A 318 -4.38 -29.57 8.00
C ILE A 318 -4.97 -30.94 7.65
N LYS A 319 -5.05 -31.85 8.64
CA LYS A 319 -5.55 -33.21 8.46
C LYS A 319 -7.02 -33.29 8.00
N THR A 320 -7.80 -32.22 8.12
CA THR A 320 -9.17 -32.21 7.59
C THR A 320 -9.25 -32.08 6.07
N GLN A 321 -8.16 -31.63 5.41
CA GLN A 321 -8.15 -31.31 3.98
C GLN A 321 -7.09 -32.06 3.19
N ILE A 322 -5.96 -32.44 3.81
CA ILE A 322 -4.88 -33.12 3.07
C ILE A 322 -5.23 -34.57 2.73
N ASP A 323 -4.70 -35.06 1.63
CA ASP A 323 -4.68 -36.47 1.23
C ASP A 323 -3.34 -36.81 0.53
N GLU A 324 -3.23 -38.00 -0.06
CA GLU A 324 -2.02 -38.46 -0.76
C GLU A 324 -1.67 -37.64 -2.02
N GLN A 325 -2.62 -36.87 -2.56
CA GLN A 325 -2.42 -36.04 -3.75
C GLN A 325 -1.98 -34.61 -3.39
N THR A 326 -2.11 -34.21 -2.13
CA THR A 326 -1.75 -32.86 -1.70
C THR A 326 -0.25 -32.61 -1.83
N ASP A 327 0.12 -31.61 -2.64
CA ASP A 327 1.52 -31.25 -2.89
C ASP A 327 2.05 -30.27 -1.85
N TYR A 328 1.23 -29.26 -1.48
CA TYR A 328 1.64 -28.19 -0.58
C TYR A 328 0.66 -27.90 0.56
N VAL A 329 1.20 -27.50 1.71
CA VAL A 329 0.47 -26.79 2.76
C VAL A 329 1.09 -25.41 2.98
N VAL A 330 0.28 -24.37 3.03
CA VAL A 330 0.71 -22.99 3.29
C VAL A 330 0.15 -22.52 4.62
N LEU A 331 1.04 -22.11 5.51
CA LEU A 331 0.68 -21.55 6.81
C LEU A 331 0.90 -20.03 6.84
N PRO A 332 0.16 -19.28 7.68
CA PRO A 332 0.26 -17.83 7.76
C PRO A 332 1.62 -17.26 8.21
N GLU A 333 1.69 -15.92 8.25
CA GLU A 333 2.83 -15.17 8.78
C GLU A 333 2.99 -15.36 10.30
N THR A 334 4.22 -15.63 10.75
CA THR A 334 4.58 -15.78 12.17
C THR A 334 3.72 -16.83 12.87
N VAL A 335 3.72 -18.06 12.36
CA VAL A 335 3.09 -19.22 13.02
C VAL A 335 3.99 -19.73 14.13
N PHE A 336 5.30 -19.77 13.86
CA PHE A 336 6.32 -20.10 14.83
C PHE A 336 6.84 -18.84 15.52
N GLY A 337 7.16 -18.98 16.81
CA GLY A 337 7.91 -18.02 17.61
C GLY A 337 9.36 -17.89 17.14
N TYR A 338 10.21 -17.31 17.99
CA TYR A 338 11.60 -16.96 17.68
C TYR A 338 12.53 -18.17 17.54
N ALA A 339 12.38 -18.93 16.45
CA ALA A 339 13.22 -20.09 16.17
C ALA A 339 14.63 -19.66 15.75
N ARG A 340 15.67 -20.33 16.26
CA ARG A 340 17.03 -20.11 15.76
C ARG A 340 17.14 -20.63 14.34
N LYS A 341 17.58 -19.78 13.42
CA LYS A 341 17.67 -20.06 11.98
C LYS A 341 18.44 -21.37 11.69
N ASP A 342 19.56 -21.57 12.36
CA ASP A 342 20.45 -22.73 12.12
C ASP A 342 20.00 -24.01 12.85
N GLU A 343 18.99 -23.91 13.72
CA GLU A 343 18.47 -25.03 14.53
C GLU A 343 16.97 -25.27 14.25
N LEU A 344 16.46 -24.81 13.11
CA LEU A 344 15.03 -24.81 12.82
C LEU A 344 14.41 -26.21 12.88
N ASN A 345 15.12 -27.24 12.40
CA ASN A 345 14.65 -28.63 12.48
C ASN A 345 14.55 -29.17 13.92
N ARG A 346 15.28 -28.58 14.87
CA ARG A 346 15.23 -28.95 16.31
C ARG A 346 14.22 -28.11 17.08
N TYR A 347 13.63 -27.09 16.46
CA TYR A 347 12.65 -26.25 17.12
C TYR A 347 11.41 -27.09 17.48
N PRO A 348 10.96 -27.11 18.76
CA PRO A 348 9.93 -28.05 19.22
C PRO A 348 8.64 -28.03 18.40
N ALA A 349 8.17 -26.84 18.02
CA ALA A 349 6.97 -26.67 17.19
C ALA A 349 7.16 -27.24 15.76
N VAL A 350 8.34 -27.08 15.17
CA VAL A 350 8.67 -27.67 13.86
C VAL A 350 8.74 -29.18 13.97
N ALA A 351 9.36 -29.71 15.02
CA ALA A 351 9.43 -31.16 15.27
C ALA A 351 8.05 -31.77 15.50
N GLN A 352 7.18 -31.08 16.25
CA GLN A 352 5.79 -31.48 16.47
C GLN A 352 5.01 -31.51 15.16
N LEU A 353 5.15 -30.49 14.33
CA LEU A 353 4.50 -30.41 13.02
C LEU A 353 4.98 -31.51 12.06
N ARG A 354 6.29 -31.77 12.00
CA ARG A 354 6.86 -32.87 11.19
C ARG A 354 6.35 -34.23 11.65
N THR A 355 6.32 -34.47 12.95
CA THR A 355 5.83 -35.73 13.55
C THR A 355 4.34 -35.90 13.30
N GLY A 356 3.55 -34.85 13.50
CA GLY A 356 2.10 -34.87 13.30
C GLY A 356 1.69 -35.17 11.85
N LEU A 357 2.55 -34.87 10.88
CA LEU A 357 2.30 -35.07 9.44
C LEU A 357 3.15 -36.19 8.82
N GLN A 358 3.85 -37.00 9.63
CA GLN A 358 4.78 -38.02 9.14
C GLN A 358 4.16 -39.05 8.18
N ASP A 359 2.85 -39.25 8.24
CA ASP A 359 2.09 -40.17 7.38
C ASP A 359 1.96 -39.67 5.93
N TYR A 360 2.40 -38.44 5.64
CA TYR A 360 2.35 -37.80 4.32
C TYR A 360 3.77 -37.48 3.80
N PRO A 361 4.60 -38.49 3.52
CA PRO A 361 5.97 -38.29 3.06
C PRO A 361 5.99 -37.53 1.72
N GLY A 362 6.86 -36.53 1.60
CA GLY A 362 6.98 -35.69 0.40
C GLY A 362 6.02 -34.50 0.35
N LEU A 363 5.11 -34.34 1.32
CA LEU A 363 4.33 -33.12 1.49
C LEU A 363 5.25 -31.93 1.76
N VAL A 364 5.05 -30.82 1.03
CA VAL A 364 5.87 -29.62 1.17
C VAL A 364 5.10 -28.55 1.94
N LEU A 365 5.60 -28.15 3.10
CA LEU A 365 5.03 -27.06 3.90
C LEU A 365 5.81 -25.79 3.70
N ILE A 366 5.11 -24.67 3.49
CA ILE A 366 5.71 -23.33 3.52
C ILE A 366 5.00 -22.53 4.61
N SER A 367 5.77 -22.03 5.58
CA SER A 367 5.24 -21.35 6.76
C SER A 367 6.01 -20.08 7.10
N GLY A 368 5.29 -19.06 7.57
CA GLY A 368 5.91 -17.86 8.14
C GLY A 368 6.38 -18.07 9.58
N LEU A 369 7.51 -17.49 9.93
CA LEU A 369 8.11 -17.55 11.26
C LEU A 369 8.83 -16.26 11.64
N GLN A 370 9.01 -16.07 12.93
CA GLN A 370 10.07 -15.18 13.42
C GLN A 370 11.35 -16.00 13.61
N ALA A 371 12.48 -15.47 13.16
CA ALA A 371 13.75 -16.18 13.27
C ALA A 371 14.80 -15.32 13.98
N LEU A 372 15.62 -15.99 14.77
CA LEU A 372 16.81 -15.44 15.41
C LEU A 372 18.05 -15.95 14.67
N HIS A 373 18.97 -15.04 14.34
CA HIS A 373 20.30 -15.36 13.84
C HIS A 373 21.33 -14.75 14.77
N ILE A 374 22.12 -15.61 15.41
CA ILE A 374 23.27 -15.16 16.20
C ILE A 374 24.41 -14.97 15.21
N LEU A 375 24.92 -13.75 15.13
CA LEU A 375 25.97 -13.39 14.21
C LEU A 375 27.29 -14.05 14.65
N GLY A 376 27.97 -14.70 13.70
CA GLY A 376 29.35 -15.12 13.88
C GLY A 376 30.29 -13.91 14.06
N ALA A 377 31.47 -14.15 14.63
CA ALA A 377 32.44 -13.10 14.96
C ALA A 377 32.85 -12.23 13.76
N ASP A 378 32.83 -12.78 12.55
CA ASP A 378 33.24 -12.11 11.31
C ASP A 378 32.06 -11.63 10.46
N GLU A 379 30.81 -11.84 10.90
CA GLU A 379 29.63 -11.39 10.15
C GLU A 379 29.44 -9.87 10.28
N PRO A 380 29.18 -9.16 9.16
CA PRO A 380 29.03 -7.71 9.19
C PRO A 380 27.76 -7.31 9.94
N HIS A 381 27.89 -6.34 10.85
CA HIS A 381 26.75 -5.75 11.54
C HIS A 381 25.93 -4.89 10.57
N THR A 382 24.61 -5.04 10.64
CA THR A 382 23.66 -4.23 9.90
C THR A 382 22.90 -3.28 10.83
N ARG A 383 22.01 -2.46 10.26
CA ARG A 383 21.10 -1.62 11.07
C ARG A 383 20.13 -2.42 11.96
N ALA A 384 19.99 -3.73 11.73
CA ALA A 384 19.13 -4.61 12.51
C ALA A 384 19.87 -5.39 13.60
N THR A 385 21.20 -5.25 13.67
CA THR A 385 22.02 -5.93 14.68
C THR A 385 21.71 -5.39 16.07
N ARG A 386 21.46 -6.32 17.00
CA ARG A 386 21.31 -6.07 18.43
C ARG A 386 22.50 -6.63 19.19
N GLU A 387 22.90 -5.91 20.22
CA GLU A 387 23.90 -6.34 21.18
C GLU A 387 23.19 -6.85 22.43
N GLU A 388 23.46 -8.08 22.81
CA GLU A 388 22.87 -8.73 23.99
C GLU A 388 23.99 -9.33 24.85
N GLN A 389 23.69 -9.57 26.12
CA GLN A 389 24.60 -10.27 27.04
C GLN A 389 24.01 -11.60 27.47
N ASP A 390 24.84 -12.63 27.48
CA ASP A 390 24.44 -13.93 28.02
C ASP A 390 24.41 -13.92 29.56
N ARG A 391 24.01 -15.04 30.17
CA ARG A 391 23.96 -15.17 31.64
C ARG A 391 25.33 -15.05 32.33
N ASN A 392 26.41 -15.19 31.58
CA ASN A 392 27.78 -15.09 32.06
C ASN A 392 28.39 -13.70 31.80
N GLY A 393 27.63 -12.77 31.23
CA GLY A 393 28.08 -11.43 30.84
C GLY A 393 28.88 -11.37 29.54
N GLN A 394 28.91 -12.44 28.75
CA GLN A 394 29.52 -12.45 27.43
C GLN A 394 28.58 -11.75 26.42
N THR A 395 29.10 -10.72 25.76
CA THR A 395 28.39 -10.03 24.69
C THR A 395 28.30 -10.91 23.44
N TYR A 396 27.11 -10.98 22.86
CA TYR A 396 26.87 -11.58 21.55
C TYR A 396 25.95 -10.68 20.71
N TYR A 397 26.02 -10.84 19.40
CA TYR A 397 25.25 -10.04 18.45
C TYR A 397 24.19 -10.91 17.77
N LEU A 398 22.99 -10.36 17.62
CA LEU A 398 21.89 -11.07 16.97
C LEU A 398 21.09 -10.18 16.03
N GLU A 399 20.42 -10.81 15.07
CA GLU A 399 19.38 -10.21 14.25
C GLU A 399 18.08 -11.00 14.38
N ILE A 400 16.95 -10.28 14.33
CA ILE A 400 15.61 -10.90 14.20
C ILE A 400 15.13 -10.70 12.77
N TYR A 401 14.53 -11.75 12.22
CA TYR A 401 13.91 -11.74 10.91
C TYR A 401 12.43 -12.08 11.00
N ASN A 402 11.63 -11.41 10.19
CA ASN A 402 10.38 -11.97 9.70
C ASN A 402 10.71 -12.82 8.48
N ALA A 403 10.37 -14.10 8.51
CA ALA A 403 10.88 -15.08 7.58
C ALA A 403 9.80 -16.07 7.13
N ALA A 404 10.15 -16.83 6.11
CA ALA A 404 9.43 -18.01 5.67
C ALA A 404 10.39 -19.19 5.63
N ALA A 405 9.89 -20.38 5.92
CA ALA A 405 10.62 -21.62 5.78
C ALA A 405 9.82 -22.65 4.98
N GLN A 406 10.52 -23.42 4.16
CA GLN A 406 9.98 -24.60 3.48
C GLN A 406 10.48 -25.85 4.21
N PHE A 407 9.57 -26.79 4.48
CA PHE A 407 9.85 -28.09 5.06
C PHE A 407 9.31 -29.18 4.14
N THR A 408 10.11 -30.20 3.86
CA THR A 408 9.61 -31.40 3.16
C THR A 408 9.46 -32.53 4.18
N ILE A 409 8.23 -33.04 4.35
CA ILE A 409 7.94 -34.14 5.26
C ILE A 409 8.69 -35.41 4.84
N GLY A 410 9.25 -36.12 5.82
CA GLY A 410 10.08 -37.31 5.60
C GLY A 410 11.55 -37.01 5.29
N THR A 411 11.96 -35.75 5.25
CA THR A 411 13.36 -35.34 5.04
C THR A 411 13.79 -34.28 6.06
N GLU A 412 15.09 -34.08 6.25
CA GLU A 412 15.62 -32.95 7.04
C GLU A 412 15.83 -31.68 6.19
N GLU A 413 15.48 -31.71 4.90
CA GLU A 413 15.66 -30.55 4.02
C GLU A 413 14.78 -29.38 4.48
N THR A 414 15.43 -28.22 4.59
CA THR A 414 14.80 -26.94 4.92
C THR A 414 15.37 -25.83 4.07
N GLN A 415 14.49 -24.96 3.57
CA GLN A 415 14.89 -23.71 2.93
C GLN A 415 14.34 -22.54 3.71
N PHE A 416 15.01 -21.40 3.60
CA PHE A 416 14.73 -20.23 4.43
C PHE A 416 14.78 -18.96 3.58
N TYR A 417 13.81 -18.09 3.80
CA TYR A 417 13.69 -16.78 3.16
C TYR A 417 13.42 -15.71 4.21
N LYS A 418 14.16 -14.60 4.15
CA LYS A 418 14.00 -13.41 4.98
C LYS A 418 13.17 -12.39 4.22
N LYS A 419 12.17 -11.78 4.88
CA LYS A 419 11.41 -10.67 4.31
C LYS A 419 12.34 -9.51 3.95
N SER A 420 12.19 -8.94 2.77
CA SER A 420 13.00 -7.78 2.34
C SER A 420 12.22 -6.47 2.32
N LYS A 421 10.89 -6.50 2.09
CA LYS A 421 10.05 -5.30 2.20
C LYS A 421 9.41 -5.25 3.58
N LEU A 422 10.10 -4.55 4.48
CA LEU A 422 9.67 -4.33 5.85
C LEU A 422 8.62 -3.21 5.93
N VAL A 423 7.67 -3.32 6.86
CA VAL A 423 6.63 -2.33 7.12
C VAL A 423 7.23 -1.14 7.88
N PRO A 424 7.19 0.09 7.31
CA PRO A 424 7.71 1.29 7.99
C PRO A 424 7.05 1.53 9.34
N GLY A 425 7.86 1.82 10.35
CA GLY A 425 7.43 2.06 11.73
C GLY A 425 7.20 0.79 12.57
N ALA A 426 6.70 -0.29 11.96
CA ALA A 426 6.43 -1.55 12.66
C ALA A 426 7.62 -2.51 12.65
N GLU A 427 8.26 -2.71 11.49
CA GLU A 427 9.39 -3.64 11.33
C GLU A 427 10.72 -2.92 11.10
N ILE A 428 10.68 -1.62 10.78
CA ILE A 428 11.84 -0.79 10.51
C ILE A 428 11.63 0.61 11.10
N PHE A 429 12.64 1.12 11.80
CA PHE A 429 12.68 2.53 12.20
C PHE A 429 13.15 3.38 11.01
N PRO A 430 12.29 4.24 10.42
CA PRO A 430 12.62 4.95 9.20
C PRO A 430 13.66 6.04 9.43
N PHE A 431 14.65 6.17 8.55
CA PHE A 431 15.69 7.21 8.61
C PHE A 431 16.32 7.40 10.00
N PRO A 432 16.96 6.36 10.58
CA PRO A 432 17.55 6.44 11.93
C PRO A 432 18.56 7.57 12.08
N TRP A 433 19.27 7.92 11.00
CA TRP A 433 20.21 9.05 10.97
C TRP A 433 19.54 10.42 11.13
N LEU A 434 18.29 10.58 10.67
CA LEU A 434 17.54 11.83 10.77
C LEU A 434 16.83 11.96 12.12
N PHE A 435 16.40 10.83 12.68
CA PHE A 435 15.68 10.74 13.96
C PHE A 435 16.56 10.21 15.10
N PHE A 436 17.89 10.39 15.01
CA PHE A 436 18.86 9.88 15.99
C PHE A 436 18.55 10.33 17.43
N PHE A 437 17.97 11.53 17.58
CA PHE A 437 17.58 12.10 18.88
C PHE A 437 16.43 11.35 19.57
N MET A 438 15.70 10.48 18.86
CA MET A 438 14.64 9.66 19.44
C MET A 438 15.18 8.37 20.09
N LYS A 439 16.39 7.94 19.75
CA LYS A 439 16.98 6.70 20.27
C LYS A 439 17.00 6.63 21.81
N PRO A 440 17.40 7.68 22.56
CA PRO A 440 17.36 7.63 24.03
C PRO A 440 15.95 7.48 24.61
N VAL A 441 14.93 8.04 23.94
CA VAL A 441 13.53 7.93 24.36
C VAL A 441 12.99 6.53 24.08
N VAL A 442 13.33 5.96 22.92
CA VAL A 442 12.97 4.59 22.55
C VAL A 442 13.61 3.58 23.51
N ASP A 443 14.91 3.74 23.79
CA ASP A 443 15.65 2.86 24.69
C ASP A 443 15.11 2.96 26.14
N GLN A 444 14.74 4.16 26.63
CA GLN A 444 14.13 4.36 27.97
C GLN A 444 12.73 3.75 28.12
N LEU A 445 12.01 3.58 27.02
CA LEU A 445 10.70 2.91 27.00
C LEU A 445 10.83 1.39 26.81
N GLY A 446 12.06 0.84 26.88
CA GLY A 446 12.33 -0.58 26.65
C GLY A 446 12.16 -0.99 25.18
N GLY A 447 12.05 -0.02 24.27
CA GLY A 447 11.97 -0.25 22.83
C GLY A 447 13.35 -0.38 22.20
N THR A 448 13.38 -0.80 20.94
CA THR A 448 14.61 -0.84 20.15
C THR A 448 14.45 -0.05 18.86
N THR A 449 15.48 0.71 18.49
CA THR A 449 15.58 1.29 17.15
C THR A 449 16.07 0.27 16.11
N ALA A 450 16.57 -0.89 16.57
CA ALA A 450 16.94 -2.00 15.70
C ALA A 450 15.68 -2.71 15.20
N GLY A 451 15.35 -2.47 13.93
CA GLY A 451 14.28 -3.16 13.22
C GLY A 451 14.59 -4.64 12.93
N PHE A 452 13.81 -5.26 12.05
CA PHE A 452 14.13 -6.57 11.53
C PHE A 452 15.23 -6.50 10.47
N GLY A 453 16.05 -7.53 10.43
CA GLY A 453 16.97 -7.73 9.32
C GLY A 453 16.21 -8.22 8.09
N SER A 454 16.88 -8.12 6.94
CA SER A 454 16.30 -8.44 5.64
C SER A 454 17.34 -9.13 4.76
N GLN A 455 16.91 -9.64 3.61
CA GLN A 455 17.84 -10.07 2.56
C GLN A 455 17.82 -9.11 1.37
N PRO A 456 18.94 -8.95 0.65
CA PRO A 456 19.03 -8.01 -0.47
C PRO A 456 18.19 -8.46 -1.68
N GLU A 457 18.15 -9.76 -1.93
CA GLU A 457 17.51 -10.33 -3.11
C GLU A 457 16.34 -11.22 -2.75
N ARG A 458 15.28 -11.18 -3.55
CA ARG A 458 14.15 -12.11 -3.43
C ARG A 458 14.46 -13.42 -4.12
N THR A 459 14.16 -14.55 -3.48
CA THR A 459 14.46 -15.88 -4.02
C THR A 459 13.26 -16.81 -3.87
N PRO A 460 12.89 -17.60 -4.90
CA PRO A 460 11.90 -18.65 -4.74
C PRO A 460 12.43 -19.78 -3.86
N MET A 461 11.53 -20.48 -3.20
CA MET A 461 11.80 -21.78 -2.57
C MET A 461 11.58 -22.88 -3.62
N ILE A 462 12.46 -23.87 -3.63
CA ILE A 462 12.52 -24.88 -4.69
C ILE A 462 12.20 -26.25 -4.09
N SER A 463 11.32 -27.01 -4.71
CA SER A 463 11.15 -28.43 -4.40
C SER A 463 10.98 -29.24 -5.69
N ASN A 464 10.89 -30.55 -5.58
CA ASN A 464 10.48 -31.42 -6.68
C ASN A 464 9.05 -31.15 -7.18
N LYS A 465 8.24 -30.40 -6.42
CA LYS A 465 6.89 -30.01 -6.79
C LYS A 465 6.84 -28.69 -7.59
N GLY A 466 7.83 -27.80 -7.43
CA GLY A 466 7.89 -26.54 -8.18
C GLY A 466 8.74 -25.46 -7.52
N ARG A 467 8.86 -24.32 -8.20
CA ARG A 467 9.54 -23.11 -7.68
C ARG A 467 8.50 -22.10 -7.21
N ILE A 468 8.43 -21.84 -5.91
CA ILE A 468 7.37 -21.03 -5.30
C ILE A 468 7.95 -19.74 -4.71
N ALA A 469 7.33 -18.60 -4.99
CA ALA A 469 7.70 -17.34 -4.33
C ALA A 469 7.13 -17.29 -2.90
N PRO A 470 7.97 -17.22 -1.85
CA PRO A 470 7.52 -17.11 -0.45
C PRO A 470 7.25 -15.65 -0.08
N VAL A 471 6.14 -15.09 -0.55
CA VAL A 471 5.83 -13.67 -0.41
C VAL A 471 5.29 -13.39 0.99
N ILE A 472 5.97 -12.55 1.76
CA ILE A 472 5.55 -12.25 3.14
C ILE A 472 4.82 -10.92 3.18
N CYS A 473 3.51 -10.99 3.41
CA CYS A 473 2.64 -9.88 3.77
C CYS A 473 2.81 -8.67 2.82
N TYR A 474 3.33 -7.56 3.35
CA TYR A 474 3.51 -6.27 2.68
C TYR A 474 4.32 -6.35 1.37
N GLU A 475 5.16 -7.38 1.18
CA GLU A 475 5.91 -7.61 -0.06
C GLU A 475 5.00 -7.74 -1.30
N SER A 476 3.79 -8.27 -1.13
CA SER A 476 2.84 -8.49 -2.23
C SER A 476 2.34 -7.19 -2.89
N ILE A 477 2.43 -6.06 -2.18
CA ILE A 477 1.94 -4.76 -2.68
C ILE A 477 2.95 -4.11 -3.63
N TYR A 478 4.22 -4.52 -3.60
CA TYR A 478 5.27 -4.00 -4.46
C TYR A 478 5.35 -4.77 -5.77
N GLY A 479 4.73 -4.24 -6.85
CA GLY A 479 4.63 -4.92 -8.15
C GLY A 479 5.96 -5.39 -8.73
N GLU A 480 6.93 -4.48 -8.91
CA GLU A 480 8.23 -4.84 -9.50
C GLU A 480 9.07 -5.72 -8.56
N TYR A 481 8.86 -5.61 -7.24
CA TYR A 481 9.46 -6.53 -6.29
C TYR A 481 8.87 -7.93 -6.48
N PHE A 482 7.55 -8.10 -6.44
CA PHE A 482 6.90 -9.38 -6.71
C PHE A 482 7.34 -9.99 -8.04
N ALA A 483 7.38 -9.18 -9.11
CA ALA A 483 7.81 -9.60 -10.44
C ALA A 483 9.24 -10.16 -10.48
N GLY A 484 10.15 -9.77 -9.57
CA GLY A 484 11.48 -10.36 -9.59
C GLY A 484 11.60 -11.72 -8.92
N TYR A 485 10.63 -12.17 -8.10
CA TYR A 485 10.58 -13.61 -7.78
C TYR A 485 10.39 -14.43 -9.06
N VAL A 486 9.54 -13.92 -9.96
CA VAL A 486 9.25 -14.54 -11.25
C VAL A 486 10.46 -14.49 -12.18
N ARG A 487 11.24 -13.38 -12.18
CA ARG A 487 12.53 -13.33 -12.89
C ARG A 487 13.53 -14.35 -12.37
N GLN A 488 13.47 -14.69 -11.08
CA GLN A 488 14.28 -15.74 -10.46
C GLN A 488 13.67 -17.15 -10.67
N GLY A 489 12.64 -17.28 -11.51
CA GLY A 489 12.09 -18.57 -11.93
C GLY A 489 10.89 -19.06 -11.12
N ALA A 490 10.29 -18.23 -10.24
CA ALA A 490 9.07 -18.62 -9.54
C ALA A 490 7.93 -18.93 -10.53
N GLN A 491 7.29 -20.07 -10.33
CA GLN A 491 6.19 -20.62 -11.15
C GLN A 491 4.80 -20.36 -10.55
N ALA A 492 4.73 -20.11 -9.24
CA ALA A 492 3.56 -19.65 -8.50
C ALA A 492 4.03 -18.86 -7.26
N ALA A 493 3.10 -18.27 -6.50
CA ALA A 493 3.44 -17.50 -5.30
C ALA A 493 2.56 -17.87 -4.11
N PHE A 494 3.18 -18.01 -2.94
CA PHE A 494 2.48 -18.18 -1.66
C PHE A 494 2.58 -16.90 -0.86
N ILE A 495 1.45 -16.25 -0.62
CA ILE A 495 1.38 -15.04 0.20
C ILE A 495 1.02 -15.45 1.64
N MET A 496 1.96 -15.27 2.56
CA MET A 496 1.77 -15.51 3.99
C MET A 496 1.59 -14.17 4.68
N THR A 497 0.49 -13.97 5.41
CA THR A 497 0.20 -12.65 5.99
C THR A 497 -0.63 -12.71 7.26
N ASN A 498 -0.70 -11.58 7.96
CA ASN A 498 -1.56 -11.36 9.10
C ASN A 498 -2.26 -10.01 8.96
N ASP A 499 -3.50 -10.00 8.47
CA ASP A 499 -4.27 -8.78 8.21
C ASP A 499 -5.14 -8.36 9.42
N GLY A 500 -5.05 -9.07 10.54
CA GLY A 500 -5.76 -8.75 11.78
C GLY A 500 -5.45 -7.35 12.32
N TRP A 501 -4.28 -6.79 11.98
CA TRP A 501 -3.83 -5.45 12.35
C TRP A 501 -4.78 -4.31 11.93
N TRP A 502 -5.70 -4.58 11.00
CA TRP A 502 -6.58 -3.56 10.44
C TRP A 502 -8.05 -3.72 10.85
N ASP A 503 -8.37 -4.72 11.68
CA ASP A 503 -9.74 -5.10 12.04
C ASP A 503 -10.59 -5.40 10.77
N ASN A 504 -11.88 -5.68 10.91
CA ASN A 504 -12.78 -5.96 9.79
C ASN A 504 -13.18 -4.68 9.02
N THR A 505 -12.17 -4.00 8.48
CA THR A 505 -12.27 -2.75 7.71
C THR A 505 -11.75 -2.96 6.28
N PRO A 506 -11.72 -1.94 5.40
CA PRO A 506 -11.28 -2.12 4.03
C PRO A 506 -9.84 -2.62 3.82
N GLY A 507 -8.92 -2.43 4.77
CA GLY A 507 -7.48 -2.73 4.60
C GLY A 507 -7.19 -4.16 4.14
N HIS A 508 -7.73 -5.17 4.85
CA HIS A 508 -7.51 -6.59 4.49
C HIS A 508 -8.06 -6.95 3.11
N ARG A 509 -9.19 -6.32 2.73
CA ARG A 509 -9.81 -6.52 1.42
C ARG A 509 -8.97 -5.88 0.33
N GLN A 510 -8.52 -4.63 0.54
CA GLN A 510 -7.61 -3.94 -0.37
C GLN A 510 -6.33 -4.77 -0.60
N HIS A 511 -5.73 -5.30 0.46
CA HIS A 511 -4.54 -6.16 0.38
C HIS A 511 -4.80 -7.42 -0.45
N LEU A 512 -5.91 -8.14 -0.21
CA LEU A 512 -6.32 -9.27 -1.04
C LEU A 512 -6.54 -8.89 -2.52
N TYR A 513 -7.18 -7.75 -2.80
CA TYR A 513 -7.42 -7.32 -4.17
C TYR A 513 -6.11 -6.99 -4.89
N PHE A 514 -5.11 -6.44 -4.21
CA PHE A 514 -3.81 -6.17 -4.82
C PHE A 514 -3.08 -7.46 -5.22
N ALA A 515 -3.30 -8.57 -4.53
CA ALA A 515 -2.81 -9.88 -4.96
C ALA A 515 -3.39 -10.30 -6.32
N SER A 516 -4.66 -9.99 -6.61
CA SER A 516 -5.23 -10.20 -7.96
C SER A 516 -4.47 -9.42 -9.04
N LEU A 517 -4.02 -8.18 -8.75
CA LEU A 517 -3.20 -7.41 -9.69
C LEU A 517 -1.82 -8.05 -9.89
N ARG A 518 -1.18 -8.55 -8.82
CA ARG A 518 0.10 -9.28 -8.93
C ARG A 518 -0.01 -10.51 -9.80
N SER A 519 -1.10 -11.26 -9.66
CA SER A 519 -1.37 -12.41 -10.53
C SER A 519 -1.44 -11.99 -12.00
N ILE A 520 -2.22 -10.95 -12.33
CA ILE A 520 -2.36 -10.46 -13.72
C ILE A 520 -1.03 -9.97 -14.27
N GLU A 521 -0.31 -9.16 -13.49
CA GLU A 521 0.96 -8.57 -13.88
C GLU A 521 2.02 -9.62 -14.23
N THR A 522 1.96 -10.79 -13.58
CA THR A 522 2.99 -11.83 -13.67
C THR A 522 2.52 -13.14 -14.29
N ARG A 523 1.22 -13.32 -14.51
CA ARG A 523 0.58 -14.59 -14.87
C ARG A 523 1.00 -15.72 -13.92
N ARG A 524 0.82 -15.50 -12.63
CA ARG A 524 1.15 -16.49 -11.58
C ARG A 524 -0.06 -16.74 -10.71
N SER A 525 -0.40 -18.02 -10.54
CA SER A 525 -1.35 -18.44 -9.52
C SER A 525 -0.81 -18.13 -8.13
N ILE A 526 -1.70 -17.75 -7.23
CA ILE A 526 -1.37 -17.34 -5.86
C ILE A 526 -2.22 -18.14 -4.88
N ALA A 527 -1.55 -18.82 -3.94
CA ALA A 527 -2.20 -19.32 -2.73
C ALA A 527 -1.89 -18.34 -1.58
N ARG A 528 -2.92 -17.80 -0.94
CA ARG A 528 -2.78 -16.79 0.10
C ARG A 528 -3.26 -17.36 1.43
N ALA A 529 -2.38 -17.41 2.43
CA ALA A 529 -2.67 -17.82 3.80
C ALA A 529 -2.63 -16.61 4.76
N ALA A 530 -3.79 -16.17 5.24
CA ALA A 530 -3.91 -15.20 6.33
C ALA A 530 -4.03 -15.90 7.67
N ASN A 531 -3.44 -15.33 8.73
CA ASN A 531 -3.76 -15.71 10.10
C ASN A 531 -5.17 -15.23 10.45
N VAL A 532 -5.34 -13.90 10.54
CA VAL A 532 -6.63 -13.21 10.51
C VAL A 532 -6.67 -12.42 9.19
N GLY A 533 -7.81 -12.37 8.52
CA GLY A 533 -7.89 -11.88 7.14
C GLY A 533 -8.63 -12.85 6.24
N ARG A 534 -8.39 -12.79 4.93
CA ARG A 534 -9.02 -13.69 3.96
C ARG A 534 -7.98 -14.54 3.24
N SER A 535 -7.84 -15.79 3.66
CA SER A 535 -7.14 -16.80 2.86
C SER A 535 -7.89 -17.04 1.55
N ALA A 536 -7.17 -17.21 0.45
CA ALA A 536 -7.77 -17.31 -0.88
C ALA A 536 -6.83 -17.96 -1.89
N PHE A 537 -7.43 -18.53 -2.93
CA PHE A 537 -6.73 -18.95 -4.14
C PHE A 537 -7.05 -17.99 -5.29
N ILE A 538 -6.02 -17.56 -6.00
CA ILE A 538 -6.12 -16.60 -7.09
C ILE A 538 -5.46 -17.20 -8.33
N ASN A 539 -6.21 -17.35 -9.42
CA ASN A 539 -5.66 -17.86 -10.67
C ASN A 539 -4.88 -16.79 -11.43
N GLU A 540 -4.28 -17.15 -12.57
CA GLU A 540 -3.42 -16.30 -13.42
C GLU A 540 -4.13 -15.09 -14.09
N ARG A 541 -5.47 -15.09 -14.10
CA ARG A 541 -6.30 -13.96 -14.56
C ARG A 541 -6.63 -12.98 -13.43
N GLY A 542 -6.28 -13.32 -12.20
CA GLY A 542 -6.63 -12.57 -10.99
C GLY A 542 -7.98 -12.95 -10.38
N ASP A 543 -8.66 -14.00 -10.90
CA ASP A 543 -9.90 -14.50 -10.33
C ASP A 543 -9.62 -15.10 -8.96
N ARG A 544 -10.41 -14.71 -7.96
CA ARG A 544 -10.37 -15.31 -6.62
C ARG A 544 -11.28 -16.54 -6.63
N VAL A 545 -10.72 -17.70 -6.95
CA VAL A 545 -11.45 -18.97 -7.19
C VAL A 545 -12.14 -19.45 -5.91
N SER A 546 -11.43 -19.37 -4.78
CA SER A 546 -11.97 -19.66 -3.45
C SER A 546 -11.42 -18.67 -2.42
N SER A 547 -12.21 -18.35 -1.39
CA SER A 547 -11.85 -17.37 -0.35
C SER A 547 -12.56 -17.64 0.96
N ALA A 548 -11.82 -17.60 2.07
CA ALA A 548 -12.33 -17.64 3.43
C ALA A 548 -13.00 -16.32 3.82
N LYS A 549 -13.77 -16.36 4.92
CA LYS A 549 -14.25 -15.16 5.63
C LYS A 549 -13.14 -14.56 6.49
N TYR A 550 -13.33 -13.33 6.97
CA TYR A 550 -12.28 -12.57 7.67
C TYR A 550 -11.88 -13.12 9.05
N ASP A 551 -12.86 -13.63 9.79
CA ASP A 551 -12.77 -13.94 11.23
C ASP A 551 -13.27 -15.38 11.46
N GLU A 552 -12.56 -16.33 10.85
CA GLU A 552 -12.94 -17.75 10.85
C GLU A 552 -11.68 -18.61 10.82
N ALA A 553 -11.60 -19.61 11.69
CA ALA A 553 -10.55 -20.63 11.61
C ALA A 553 -10.96 -21.70 10.60
N VAL A 554 -10.24 -21.81 9.48
CA VAL A 554 -10.59 -22.73 8.40
C VAL A 554 -9.37 -23.21 7.61
N ALA A 555 -9.44 -24.43 7.07
CA ALA A 555 -8.51 -24.94 6.07
C ALA A 555 -9.22 -24.93 4.70
N LEU A 556 -8.56 -24.38 3.67
CA LEU A 556 -9.08 -24.36 2.30
C LEU A 556 -8.18 -25.19 1.40
N LYS A 557 -8.78 -26.04 0.58
CA LYS A 557 -8.10 -26.86 -0.43
C LYS A 557 -8.49 -26.40 -1.81
N ASP A 558 -7.50 -26.18 -2.68
CA ASP A 558 -7.71 -25.86 -4.09
C ASP A 558 -6.46 -26.19 -4.91
N THR A 559 -6.55 -26.01 -6.22
CA THR A 559 -5.42 -26.20 -7.15
C THR A 559 -4.81 -24.87 -7.56
N ILE A 560 -3.50 -24.88 -7.77
CA ILE A 560 -2.78 -23.79 -8.43
C ILE A 560 -2.08 -24.31 -9.67
N SER A 561 -2.07 -23.52 -10.73
CA SER A 561 -1.32 -23.85 -11.92
C SER A 561 0.09 -23.24 -11.87
N LEU A 562 1.11 -24.05 -12.14
CA LEU A 562 2.49 -23.60 -12.29
C LEU A 562 2.70 -23.05 -13.71
N ASN A 563 3.24 -21.83 -13.79
CA ASN A 563 3.48 -21.16 -15.08
C ASN A 563 4.92 -20.64 -15.17
N ASP A 564 5.61 -20.94 -16.28
CA ASP A 564 6.97 -20.45 -16.57
C ASP A 564 7.01 -19.25 -17.54
N SER A 565 5.87 -18.87 -18.13
CA SER A 565 5.77 -17.73 -19.05
C SER A 565 6.19 -16.42 -18.39
N ILE A 566 6.82 -15.53 -19.17
CA ILE A 566 7.30 -14.24 -18.69
C ILE A 566 6.54 -13.13 -19.40
N THR A 567 5.76 -12.36 -18.63
CA THR A 567 5.04 -11.20 -19.14
C THR A 567 6.01 -10.08 -19.52
N PHE A 568 5.53 -9.11 -20.31
CA PHE A 568 6.33 -7.93 -20.61
C PHE A 568 6.63 -7.13 -19.33
N TYR A 569 5.66 -7.01 -18.41
CA TYR A 569 5.86 -6.35 -17.12
C TYR A 569 6.92 -7.07 -16.27
N VAL A 570 6.93 -8.40 -16.21
CA VAL A 570 7.99 -9.12 -15.51
C VAL A 570 9.35 -8.78 -16.11
N ARG A 571 9.48 -8.76 -17.44
CA ARG A 571 10.75 -8.45 -18.12
C ARG A 571 11.23 -7.02 -17.86
N TRP A 572 10.35 -6.03 -17.93
CA TRP A 572 10.72 -4.61 -17.96
C TRP A 572 10.38 -3.83 -16.72
N GLY A 573 9.66 -4.42 -15.75
CA GLY A 573 9.25 -3.82 -14.49
C GLY A 573 8.47 -2.52 -14.64
N ASP A 574 8.67 -1.58 -13.71
CA ASP A 574 8.00 -0.28 -13.68
C ASP A 574 8.57 0.71 -14.72
N LEU A 575 8.58 0.30 -16.00
CA LEU A 575 9.11 1.09 -17.11
C LEU A 575 8.43 2.46 -17.25
N ILE A 576 7.11 2.51 -17.09
CA ILE A 576 6.35 3.77 -17.14
C ILE A 576 6.82 4.74 -16.04
N ALA A 577 7.08 4.21 -14.84
CA ALA A 577 7.57 5.00 -13.72
C ALA A 577 8.97 5.56 -13.99
N ARG A 578 9.87 4.76 -14.58
CA ARG A 578 11.21 5.19 -15.01
C ARG A 578 11.16 6.26 -16.09
N ILE A 579 10.27 6.13 -17.08
CA ILE A 579 10.04 7.16 -18.10
C ILE A 579 9.53 8.45 -17.45
N ALA A 580 8.58 8.35 -16.52
CA ALA A 580 8.07 9.50 -15.78
C ALA A 580 9.16 10.19 -14.94
N LEU A 581 10.04 9.42 -14.29
CA LEU A 581 11.20 9.95 -13.56
C LEU A 581 12.11 10.73 -14.49
N PHE A 582 12.44 10.19 -15.67
CA PHE A 582 13.24 10.90 -16.68
C PHE A 582 12.56 12.21 -17.13
N LEU A 583 11.26 12.18 -17.44
CA LEU A 583 10.50 13.38 -17.81
C LEU A 583 10.42 14.42 -16.68
N SER A 584 10.30 13.97 -15.43
CA SER A 584 10.36 14.83 -14.25
C SER A 584 11.68 15.55 -14.14
N LEU A 585 12.80 14.85 -14.35
CA LEU A 585 14.14 15.45 -14.34
C LEU A 585 14.28 16.48 -15.46
N LEU A 586 13.81 16.19 -16.68
CA LEU A 586 13.81 17.16 -17.78
C LEU A 586 12.99 18.42 -17.45
N CYS A 587 11.80 18.24 -16.86
CA CYS A 587 10.95 19.36 -16.43
C CYS A 587 11.62 20.21 -15.34
N LEU A 588 12.31 19.59 -14.39
CA LEU A 588 13.06 20.27 -13.34
C LEU A 588 14.23 21.08 -13.91
N VAL A 589 15.06 20.46 -14.75
CA VAL A 589 16.20 21.11 -15.39
C VAL A 589 15.73 22.28 -16.25
N GLY A 590 14.72 22.07 -17.09
CA GLY A 590 14.14 23.13 -17.92
C GLY A 590 13.59 24.29 -17.09
N MET A 591 12.90 23.99 -15.98
CA MET A 591 12.38 25.01 -15.06
C MET A 591 13.52 25.80 -14.40
N ILE A 592 14.57 25.14 -13.95
CA ILE A 592 15.74 25.79 -13.33
C ILE A 592 16.45 26.67 -14.35
N ALA A 593 16.72 26.16 -15.55
CA ALA A 593 17.37 26.89 -16.64
C ALA A 593 16.58 28.15 -17.03
N ALA A 594 15.25 28.04 -17.18
CA ALA A 594 14.39 29.17 -17.51
C ALA A 594 14.39 30.25 -16.41
N ARG A 595 14.45 29.86 -15.13
CA ARG A 595 14.55 30.81 -14.00
C ARG A 595 15.91 31.49 -13.93
N LEU A 596 16.99 30.75 -14.17
CA LEU A 596 18.34 31.31 -14.21
C LEU A 596 18.46 32.32 -15.35
N LYS A 597 17.98 31.98 -16.55
CA LYS A 597 17.95 32.90 -17.69
C LYS A 597 17.18 34.18 -17.35
N ALA A 598 15.96 34.06 -16.79
CA ALA A 598 15.18 35.24 -16.41
C ALA A 598 15.87 36.13 -15.37
N ARG A 599 16.68 35.56 -14.46
CA ARG A 599 17.49 36.33 -13.50
C ARG A 599 18.65 37.06 -14.18
N VAL A 600 19.34 36.40 -15.10
CA VAL A 600 20.43 37.00 -15.89
C VAL A 600 19.89 38.13 -16.76
N ASP A 601 18.79 37.90 -17.48
CA ASP A 601 18.15 38.90 -18.34
C ASP A 601 17.71 40.11 -17.52
N LYS A 602 17.20 39.90 -16.29
CA LYS A 602 16.85 41.00 -15.38
C LYS A 602 18.08 41.76 -14.87
N GLY A 603 19.15 41.05 -14.49
CA GLY A 603 20.40 41.68 -14.05
C GLY A 603 21.06 42.52 -15.17
N ASN A 604 21.03 42.02 -16.41
CA ASN A 604 21.52 42.75 -17.58
C ASN A 604 20.66 43.96 -17.96
N ALA A 605 19.38 43.99 -17.56
CA ALA A 605 18.50 45.14 -17.79
C ALA A 605 18.61 46.21 -16.69
N GLU A 606 19.14 45.84 -15.52
CA GLU A 606 19.39 46.73 -14.38
C GLU A 606 20.81 47.32 -14.40
N ALA A 607 21.74 46.73 -15.16
CA ALA A 607 23.09 47.22 -15.43
C ALA A 607 23.11 48.07 -16.72
#